data_AF-A0A2R5ESV8-F1
#
_entry.id   AF-A0A2R5ESV8-F1
#
_cell.length_a   1.000
_cell.length_b   1.000
_cell.length_c   1.000
_cell.angle_alpha   90.00
_cell.angle_beta   90.00
_cell.angle_gamma   90.00
#
_symmetry.space_group_name_H-M   'P 1'
#
loop_
_entity.id
_entity.type
_entity.pdbx_description
1 polymer ?
#
loop_
_entity_poly.entity_id
_entity_poly.type
_entity_poly.pdbx_seq_one_letter_code
_entity_poly.pdbx_strand_id
1 'polypeptide(L)'
;MAGGSAYGLLLEAIKQTGKIGIAKISIRSKSSLAAIRVVDNCLCLETMHFPDEIRPIANVPNLPESTSVNEKELQIAKLLIEQLSEPFAPDKYTDDYRAALLEAIEHKISGESLDIVAAPADKGSNVVDLMAALQASLDAVKIPADSGKATDKPVKTKSKTKAADKAKKGTAS
;
A
#
# COMPACT_ATOMS: atom_id res chain seq x y z
N MET A 1 -18.77 -40.44 13.83
CA MET A 1 -19.10 -40.57 12.39
C MET A 1 -20.04 -39.47 11.86
N ALA A 2 -21.16 -39.13 12.51
CA ALA A 2 -22.18 -38.21 11.96
C ALA A 2 -21.66 -36.91 11.31
N GLY A 3 -20.65 -36.25 11.92
CA GLY A 3 -20.10 -34.99 11.40
C GLY A 3 -19.54 -35.06 9.97
N GLY A 4 -18.98 -36.19 9.54
CA GLY A 4 -18.45 -36.34 8.18
C GLY A 4 -19.54 -36.32 7.10
N SER A 5 -20.71 -36.91 7.40
CA SER A 5 -21.86 -36.89 6.49
C SER A 5 -22.45 -35.48 6.37
N ALA A 6 -22.60 -34.77 7.50
CA ALA A 6 -23.06 -33.38 7.51
C ALA A 6 -22.08 -32.42 6.79
N TYR A 7 -20.78 -32.62 6.97
CA TYR A 7 -19.74 -31.86 6.26
C TYR A 7 -19.82 -32.08 4.74
N GLY A 8 -19.89 -33.34 4.29
CA GLY A 8 -19.99 -33.68 2.88
C GLY A 8 -21.26 -33.10 2.23
N LEU A 9 -22.41 -33.20 2.91
CA LEU A 9 -23.66 -32.62 2.45
C LEU A 9 -23.59 -31.08 2.31
N LEU A 10 -22.99 -30.39 3.30
CA LEU A 10 -22.83 -28.93 3.25
C LEU A 10 -21.85 -28.50 2.16
N LEU A 11 -20.73 -29.20 2.01
CA LEU A 11 -19.73 -28.96 0.96
C LEU A 11 -20.35 -29.08 -0.44
N GLU A 12 -21.11 -30.15 -0.68
CA GLU A 12 -21.76 -30.40 -1.96
C GLU A 12 -22.89 -29.40 -2.23
N ALA A 13 -23.70 -29.06 -1.22
CA ALA A 13 -24.73 -28.01 -1.35
C ALA A 13 -24.13 -26.63 -1.66
N ILE A 14 -22.98 -26.28 -1.06
CA ILE A 14 -22.26 -25.04 -1.35
C ILE A 14 -21.70 -25.05 -2.78
N LYS A 15 -21.09 -26.17 -3.22
CA LYS A 15 -20.63 -26.35 -4.61
C LYS A 15 -21.76 -26.17 -5.62
N GLN A 16 -22.87 -26.87 -5.44
CA GLN A 16 -24.00 -26.87 -6.39
C GLN A 16 -24.78 -25.55 -6.42
N THR A 17 -24.86 -24.81 -5.29
CA THR A 17 -25.57 -23.53 -5.25
C THR A 17 -24.72 -22.33 -5.64
N GLY A 18 -23.40 -22.45 -5.69
CA GLY A 18 -22.47 -21.35 -5.98
C GLY A 18 -22.47 -20.22 -4.92
N LYS A 19 -22.99 -20.49 -3.72
CA LYS A 19 -23.14 -19.50 -2.64
C LYS A 19 -21.99 -19.60 -1.62
N ILE A 20 -21.71 -18.50 -0.93
CA ILE A 20 -20.85 -18.49 0.26
C ILE A 20 -21.71 -18.45 1.52
N GLY A 21 -21.27 -19.16 2.57
CA GLY A 21 -21.88 -19.06 3.90
C GLY A 21 -21.26 -17.88 4.65
N ILE A 22 -22.08 -16.98 5.20
CA ILE A 22 -21.61 -15.92 6.10
C ILE A 22 -21.92 -16.32 7.55
N ALA A 23 -20.90 -16.29 8.40
CA ALA A 23 -20.99 -16.67 9.81
C ALA A 23 -20.32 -15.64 10.71
N LYS A 24 -20.83 -15.49 11.94
CA LYS A 24 -20.09 -14.84 13.03
C LYS A 24 -19.44 -15.93 13.87
N ILE A 25 -18.12 -15.89 13.98
CA ILE A 25 -17.32 -16.87 14.71
C ILE A 25 -16.63 -16.23 15.92
N SER A 26 -16.08 -17.06 16.80
CA SER A 26 -15.19 -16.63 17.89
C SER A 26 -13.92 -17.46 17.84
N ILE A 27 -12.78 -16.80 17.62
CA ILE A 27 -11.45 -17.41 17.64
C ILE A 27 -10.77 -16.99 18.95
N ARG A 28 -10.59 -17.95 19.85
CA ARG A 28 -10.17 -17.71 21.25
C ARG A 28 -11.14 -16.75 21.94
N SER A 29 -10.78 -15.46 22.05
CA SER A 29 -11.57 -14.41 22.69
C SER A 29 -12.02 -13.28 21.74
N LYS A 30 -11.52 -13.20 20.50
CA LYS A 30 -12.04 -12.23 19.51
C LYS A 30 -13.18 -12.88 18.71
N SER A 31 -14.30 -12.17 18.57
CA SER A 31 -15.31 -12.52 17.59
C SER A 31 -15.03 -11.82 16.26
N SER A 32 -15.18 -12.55 15.16
CA SER A 32 -14.92 -12.08 13.80
C SER A 32 -16.10 -12.43 12.89
N LEU A 33 -16.32 -11.63 11.85
CA LEU A 33 -17.12 -12.04 10.70
C LEU A 33 -16.29 -13.01 9.86
N ALA A 34 -16.92 -14.00 9.24
CA ALA A 34 -16.24 -14.95 8.37
C ALA A 34 -17.10 -15.37 7.18
N ALA A 35 -16.45 -15.59 6.04
CA ALA A 35 -16.99 -16.28 4.89
C ALA A 35 -16.53 -17.75 4.91
N ILE A 36 -17.42 -18.65 4.50
CA ILE A 36 -17.17 -20.09 4.35
C ILE A 36 -17.45 -20.44 2.89
N ARG A 37 -16.45 -20.97 2.17
CA ARG A 37 -16.53 -21.16 0.71
C ARG A 37 -15.90 -22.45 0.18
N VAL A 38 -16.37 -22.84 -1.00
CA VAL A 38 -15.77 -23.85 -1.89
C VAL A 38 -14.28 -23.58 -2.18
N VAL A 39 -13.31 -24.35 -1.67
CA VAL A 39 -11.97 -24.43 -2.29
C VAL A 39 -11.68 -25.90 -2.60
N ASP A 40 -11.50 -26.21 -3.89
CA ASP A 40 -11.27 -27.55 -4.44
C ASP A 40 -12.24 -28.63 -3.93
N ASN A 41 -11.90 -29.29 -2.82
CA ASN A 41 -12.76 -30.25 -2.14
C ASN A 41 -12.72 -30.10 -0.60
N CYS A 42 -12.57 -28.87 -0.12
CA CYS A 42 -12.58 -28.50 1.30
C CYS A 42 -13.40 -27.21 1.54
N LEU A 43 -14.09 -27.12 2.68
CA LEU A 43 -14.63 -25.87 3.20
C LEU A 43 -13.49 -24.98 3.72
N CYS A 44 -13.18 -23.93 2.97
CA CYS A 44 -12.27 -22.87 3.40
C CYS A 44 -13.03 -21.85 4.26
N LEU A 45 -12.37 -21.27 5.25
CA LEU A 45 -12.89 -20.21 6.12
C LEU A 45 -11.98 -18.99 6.04
N GLU A 46 -12.55 -17.83 5.75
CA GLU A 46 -11.85 -16.55 5.62
C GLU A 46 -12.44 -15.54 6.58
N THR A 47 -11.63 -14.98 7.48
CA THR A 47 -12.06 -13.91 8.39
C THR A 47 -12.15 -12.58 7.65
N MET A 48 -13.29 -11.90 7.78
CA MET A 48 -13.55 -10.58 7.21
C MET A 48 -13.57 -9.52 8.30
N HIS A 49 -13.13 -8.31 7.95
CA HIS A 49 -13.28 -7.12 8.79
C HIS A 49 -14.75 -6.72 8.93
N PHE A 50 -15.15 -6.24 10.10
CA PHE A 50 -16.47 -5.60 10.26
C PHE A 50 -16.50 -4.21 9.60
N PRO A 51 -17.69 -3.65 9.26
CA PRO A 51 -17.79 -2.36 8.58
C PRO A 51 -17.15 -1.17 9.34
N ASP A 52 -17.05 -1.26 10.67
CA ASP A 52 -16.38 -0.29 11.55
C ASP A 52 -14.84 -0.48 11.63
N GLU A 53 -14.33 -1.66 11.29
CA GLU A 53 -12.88 -1.91 11.12
C GLU A 53 -12.37 -1.40 9.75
N ILE A 54 -13.27 -1.14 8.79
CA ILE A 54 -12.94 -0.67 7.43
C ILE A 54 -12.95 0.86 7.38
N ARG A 55 -11.81 1.49 7.12
CA ARG A 55 -11.73 2.94 6.89
C ARG A 55 -12.51 3.34 5.62
N PRO A 56 -13.51 4.24 5.70
CA PRO A 56 -14.21 4.72 4.51
C PRO A 56 -13.27 5.50 3.58
N ILE A 57 -13.46 5.36 2.27
CA ILE A 57 -12.59 5.96 1.23
C ILE A 57 -12.43 7.49 1.42
N ALA A 58 -13.51 8.19 1.78
CA ALA A 58 -13.49 9.64 2.06
C ALA A 58 -12.64 10.06 3.27
N ASN A 59 -12.19 9.12 4.10
CA ASN A 59 -11.27 9.34 5.23
C ASN A 59 -9.83 8.87 4.91
N VAL A 60 -9.53 8.52 3.66
CA VAL A 60 -8.16 8.23 3.20
C VAL A 60 -7.51 9.55 2.75
N PRO A 61 -6.48 10.06 3.46
CA PRO A 61 -5.84 11.31 3.09
C PRO A 61 -5.08 11.17 1.75
N ASN A 62 -4.99 12.27 1.00
CA ASN A 62 -4.24 12.39 -0.24
C ASN A 62 -4.71 11.45 -1.39
N LEU A 63 -5.95 10.98 -1.36
CA LEU A 63 -6.52 10.22 -2.47
C LEU A 63 -6.82 11.16 -3.66
N PRO A 64 -6.34 10.88 -4.89
CA PRO A 64 -6.63 11.71 -6.04
C PRO A 64 -8.06 11.47 -6.57
N GLU A 65 -8.87 12.53 -6.64
CA GLU A 65 -10.27 12.43 -7.12
C GLU A 65 -10.36 12.19 -8.64
N SER A 66 -9.42 12.73 -9.41
CA SER A 66 -9.26 12.48 -10.85
C SER A 66 -7.86 12.93 -11.31
N THR A 67 -6.97 11.98 -11.60
CA THR A 67 -5.67 12.26 -12.21
C THR A 67 -5.74 12.01 -13.71
N SER A 68 -5.56 13.04 -14.51
CA SER A 68 -5.25 12.89 -15.94
C SER A 68 -3.81 12.40 -16.08
N VAL A 69 -3.63 11.13 -16.43
CA VAL A 69 -2.30 10.50 -16.59
C VAL A 69 -1.83 10.66 -18.03
N ASN A 70 -0.58 11.11 -18.22
CA ASN A 70 0.05 11.21 -19.53
C ASN A 70 0.32 9.81 -20.11
N GLU A 71 -0.13 9.55 -21.34
CA GLU A 71 0.01 8.24 -22.00
C GLU A 71 1.47 7.75 -22.08
N LYS A 72 2.44 8.67 -22.23
CA LYS A 72 3.86 8.33 -22.28
C LYS A 72 4.39 7.89 -20.91
N GLU A 73 3.99 8.56 -19.85
CA GLU A 73 4.35 8.20 -18.48
C GLU A 73 3.72 6.85 -18.10
N LEU A 74 2.46 6.61 -18.52
CA LEU A 74 1.78 5.33 -18.35
C LEU A 74 2.47 4.19 -19.11
N GLN A 75 2.99 4.42 -20.32
CA GLN A 75 3.77 3.42 -21.06
C GLN A 75 5.09 3.08 -20.36
N ILE A 76 5.83 4.09 -19.87
CA ILE A 76 7.08 3.88 -19.12
C ILE A 76 6.81 3.12 -17.81
N ALA A 77 5.75 3.48 -17.07
CA ALA A 77 5.36 2.81 -15.84
C ALA A 77 4.97 1.33 -16.08
N LYS A 78 4.27 1.03 -17.18
CA LYS A 78 3.94 -0.35 -17.57
C LYS A 78 5.19 -1.18 -17.87
N LEU A 79 6.12 -0.65 -18.67
CA LEU A 79 7.37 -1.33 -18.98
C LEU A 79 8.20 -1.63 -17.72
N LEU A 80 8.22 -0.70 -16.75
CA LEU A 80 8.89 -0.91 -15.47
C LEU A 80 8.22 -2.02 -14.64
N ILE A 81 6.88 -2.05 -14.61
CA ILE A 81 6.11 -3.12 -13.94
C ILE A 81 6.39 -4.47 -14.60
N GLU A 82 6.38 -4.54 -15.93
CA GLU A 82 6.68 -5.76 -16.70
C GLU A 82 8.11 -6.27 -16.43
N GLN A 83 9.10 -5.37 -16.36
CA GLN A 83 10.50 -5.70 -16.05
C GLN A 83 10.74 -6.15 -14.60
N LEU A 84 9.87 -5.75 -13.66
CA LEU A 84 9.96 -6.10 -12.23
C LEU A 84 8.95 -7.20 -11.82
N SER A 85 8.20 -7.77 -12.77
CA SER A 85 7.20 -8.80 -12.51
C SER A 85 7.79 -10.21 -12.58
N GLU A 86 7.80 -10.92 -11.45
CA GLU A 86 8.11 -12.36 -11.38
C GLU A 86 6.85 -13.21 -11.16
N PRO A 87 6.86 -14.50 -11.55
CA PRO A 87 5.86 -15.47 -11.11
C PRO A 87 5.86 -15.59 -9.58
N PHE A 88 4.69 -15.40 -8.94
CA PHE A 88 4.54 -15.54 -7.50
C PHE A 88 4.74 -17.00 -7.07
N ALA A 89 5.83 -17.25 -6.33
CA ALA A 89 6.17 -18.54 -5.74
C ALA A 89 6.03 -18.42 -4.20
N PRO A 90 4.98 -18.99 -3.57
CA PRO A 90 4.75 -18.87 -2.13
C PRO A 90 5.93 -19.33 -1.29
N ASP A 91 6.63 -20.37 -1.73
CA ASP A 91 7.75 -21.02 -1.04
C ASP A 91 9.00 -20.13 -0.92
N LYS A 92 9.05 -18.99 -1.63
CA LYS A 92 10.09 -17.96 -1.45
C LYS A 92 9.90 -17.14 -0.16
N TYR A 93 8.73 -17.18 0.49
CA TYR A 93 8.37 -16.30 1.59
C TYR A 93 8.34 -17.06 2.93
N THR A 94 9.29 -16.74 3.80
CA THR A 94 9.40 -17.30 5.16
C THR A 94 8.72 -16.42 6.21
N ASP A 95 8.40 -17.02 7.35
CA ASP A 95 8.10 -16.28 8.58
C ASP A 95 9.43 -15.88 9.23
N ASP A 96 9.92 -14.68 8.90
CA ASP A 96 11.23 -14.18 9.35
C ASP A 96 11.29 -14.02 10.87
N TYR A 97 10.15 -13.74 11.52
CA TYR A 97 10.06 -13.71 12.99
C TYR A 97 10.25 -15.12 13.58
N ARG A 98 9.65 -16.15 12.98
CA ARG A 98 9.89 -17.55 13.34
C ARG A 98 11.34 -17.97 13.08
N ALA A 99 11.95 -17.51 11.99
CA ALA A 99 13.36 -17.80 11.69
C ALA A 99 14.30 -17.22 12.77
N ALA A 100 14.19 -15.91 13.03
CA ALA A 100 14.97 -15.23 14.06
C ALA A 100 14.69 -15.77 15.48
N LEU A 101 13.48 -16.27 15.75
CA LEU A 101 13.15 -16.91 17.03
C LEU A 101 13.83 -18.28 17.17
N LEU A 102 13.95 -19.07 16.09
CA LEU A 102 14.67 -20.34 16.11
C LEU A 102 16.18 -20.13 16.27
N GLU A 103 16.76 -19.19 15.53
CA GLU A 103 18.16 -18.75 15.66
C GLU A 103 18.47 -18.29 17.10
N ALA A 104 17.63 -17.44 17.68
CA ALA A 104 17.76 -16.98 19.08
C ALA A 104 17.51 -18.09 20.13
N ILE A 105 16.91 -19.22 19.75
CA ILE A 105 16.82 -20.43 20.59
C ILE A 105 18.10 -21.26 20.44
N GLU A 106 18.64 -21.41 19.22
CA GLU A 106 19.86 -22.17 18.96
C GLU A 106 21.10 -21.53 19.62
N HIS A 107 21.29 -20.21 19.53
CA HIS A 107 22.35 -19.51 20.28
C HIS A 107 22.23 -19.69 21.81
N LYS A 108 21.00 -19.71 22.35
CA LYS A 108 20.78 -19.98 23.78
C LYS A 108 21.07 -21.43 24.18
N ILE A 109 20.92 -22.38 23.25
CA ILE A 109 21.26 -23.79 23.46
C ILE A 109 22.77 -24.03 23.32
N SER A 110 23.45 -23.32 22.41
CA SER A 110 24.92 -23.38 22.27
C SER A 110 25.67 -22.70 23.44
N GLY A 111 24.95 -21.92 24.27
CA GLY A 111 25.51 -21.21 25.42
C GLY A 111 26.05 -19.82 25.09
N GLU A 112 25.80 -19.33 23.87
CA GLU A 112 26.26 -18.02 23.42
C GLU A 112 25.32 -16.92 23.92
N SER A 113 25.85 -16.00 24.72
CA SER A 113 25.10 -14.86 25.22
C SER A 113 24.79 -13.91 24.07
N LEU A 114 23.50 -13.66 23.82
CA LEU A 114 23.02 -12.71 22.82
C LEU A 114 23.43 -11.27 23.16
N ASP A 115 24.66 -10.91 22.85
CA ASP A 115 25.07 -9.51 22.73
C ASP A 115 24.25 -8.89 21.60
N ILE A 116 23.33 -8.00 21.98
CA ILE A 116 22.46 -7.30 21.04
C ILE A 116 23.34 -6.35 20.23
N VAL A 117 23.77 -6.79 19.05
CA VAL A 117 24.52 -5.98 18.09
C VAL A 117 23.66 -4.77 17.74
N ALA A 118 24.01 -3.62 18.31
CA ALA A 118 23.32 -2.37 18.04
C ALA A 118 23.36 -2.10 16.54
N ALA A 119 22.19 -1.79 15.95
CA ALA A 119 22.05 -1.58 14.52
C ALA A 119 23.12 -0.59 14.02
N PRO A 120 23.84 -0.88 12.91
CA PRO A 120 24.84 0.03 12.37
C PRO A 120 24.22 1.40 12.12
N ALA A 121 24.79 2.44 12.73
CA ALA A 121 24.25 3.79 12.61
C ALA A 121 24.19 4.22 11.14
N ASP A 122 23.01 4.69 10.71
CA ASP A 122 22.74 5.08 9.32
C ASP A 122 23.81 6.06 8.80
N LYS A 123 24.62 5.58 7.85
CA LYS A 123 25.63 6.40 7.18
C LYS A 123 24.91 7.33 6.19
N GLY A 124 24.53 8.49 6.69
CA GLY A 124 23.75 9.48 5.96
C GLY A 124 24.34 9.87 4.60
N SER A 125 23.44 10.11 3.66
CA SER A 125 23.69 10.76 2.35
C SER A 125 24.69 10.08 1.40
N ASN A 126 24.26 9.00 0.71
CA ASN A 126 24.78 8.68 -0.63
C ASN A 126 23.93 9.32 -1.76
N VAL A 127 23.33 10.49 -1.50
CA VAL A 127 22.44 11.19 -2.45
C VAL A 127 23.23 11.83 -3.61
N VAL A 128 24.49 12.23 -3.35
CA VAL A 128 25.38 12.82 -4.36
C VAL A 128 25.69 11.84 -5.50
N ASP A 129 25.91 10.58 -5.15
CA ASP A 129 26.20 9.48 -6.08
C ASP A 129 25.00 9.17 -6.98
N LEU A 130 23.79 9.10 -6.41
CA LEU A 130 22.55 8.93 -7.19
C LEU A 130 22.30 10.09 -8.17
N MET A 131 22.60 11.34 -7.78
CA MET A 131 22.51 12.47 -8.71
C MET A 131 23.57 12.40 -9.81
N ALA A 132 24.80 11.99 -9.49
CA ALA A 132 25.86 11.81 -10.47
C ALA A 132 25.57 10.67 -11.47
N ALA A 133 25.03 9.53 -10.99
CA ALA A 133 24.62 8.41 -11.82
C ALA A 133 23.45 8.77 -12.76
N LEU A 134 22.49 9.57 -12.29
CA LEU A 134 21.39 10.09 -13.10
C LEU A 134 21.90 11.08 -14.17
N GLN A 135 22.80 11.99 -13.78
CA GLN A 135 23.44 12.96 -14.70
C GLN A 135 24.20 12.23 -15.82
N ALA A 136 25.04 11.24 -15.47
CA ALA A 136 25.79 10.44 -16.43
C ALA A 136 24.90 9.62 -17.36
N SER A 137 23.76 9.10 -16.85
CA SER A 137 22.75 8.43 -17.67
C SER A 137 22.07 9.37 -18.67
N LEU A 138 21.91 10.65 -18.31
CA LEU A 138 21.35 11.68 -19.19
C LEU A 138 22.36 12.12 -20.27
N ASP A 139 23.61 12.36 -19.89
CA ASP A 139 24.69 12.78 -20.81
C ASP A 139 25.07 11.67 -21.81
N ALA A 140 24.89 10.40 -21.44
CA ALA A 140 25.00 9.26 -22.35
C ALA A 140 23.91 9.26 -23.45
N VAL A 141 22.72 9.82 -23.16
CA VAL A 141 21.59 9.90 -24.09
C VAL A 141 21.53 11.32 -24.67
N LYS A 142 22.42 11.60 -25.62
CA LYS A 142 22.52 12.89 -26.33
C LYS A 142 21.22 13.30 -27.04
N ILE A 143 20.37 14.06 -26.34
CA ILE A 143 19.32 14.86 -26.96
C ILE A 143 19.97 16.14 -27.52
N PRO A 144 19.96 16.38 -28.84
CA PRO A 144 20.52 17.62 -29.40
C PRO A 144 19.62 18.81 -29.04
N ALA A 145 20.13 19.72 -28.22
CA ALA A 145 19.45 20.96 -27.88
C ALA A 145 19.63 22.00 -29.01
N ASP A 146 18.56 22.27 -29.76
CA ASP A 146 18.51 23.40 -30.71
C ASP A 146 18.12 24.71 -29.98
N SER A 147 18.39 25.81 -30.66
CA SER A 147 18.43 27.19 -30.21
C SER A 147 17.07 27.81 -29.85
N GLY A 148 17.08 28.68 -28.82
CA GLY A 148 15.87 29.34 -28.29
C GLY A 148 16.18 30.59 -27.45
N LYS A 149 16.96 31.53 -28.00
CA LYS A 149 17.47 32.70 -27.27
C LYS A 149 16.43 33.83 -27.16
N ALA A 150 15.85 34.03 -25.97
CA ALA A 150 15.06 35.22 -25.63
C ALA A 150 15.36 35.67 -24.19
N THR A 151 15.46 36.98 -23.96
CA THR A 151 15.94 37.55 -22.69
C THR A 151 14.97 38.58 -22.09
N ASP A 152 14.87 38.54 -20.76
CA ASP A 152 14.64 39.67 -19.86
C ASP A 152 13.25 40.36 -19.83
N LYS A 153 12.47 40.07 -18.77
CA LYS A 153 12.11 41.09 -17.75
C LYS A 153 11.39 40.52 -16.51
N PRO A 154 11.68 41.00 -15.30
CA PRO A 154 10.98 40.62 -14.07
C PRO A 154 9.73 41.48 -13.80
N VAL A 155 8.64 40.85 -13.34
CA VAL A 155 7.43 41.55 -12.87
C VAL A 155 7.49 41.77 -11.36
N LYS A 156 7.22 43.00 -10.90
CA LYS A 156 7.26 43.38 -9.47
C LYS A 156 5.93 43.16 -8.76
N THR A 157 5.98 42.57 -7.57
CA THR A 157 4.87 42.52 -6.60
C THR A 157 4.61 43.90 -5.96
N LYS A 158 3.33 44.33 -5.82
CA LYS A 158 2.84 45.13 -4.66
C LYS A 158 1.31 45.37 -4.61
N SER A 159 0.65 44.58 -3.77
CA SER A 159 -0.35 44.95 -2.73
C SER A 159 -1.19 46.26 -2.77
N LYS A 160 -2.46 46.11 -2.32
CA LYS A 160 -3.43 47.13 -1.82
C LYS A 160 -4.10 47.98 -2.94
N THR A 161 -5.34 48.46 -2.79
CA THR A 161 -6.06 48.96 -1.59
C THR A 161 -7.54 48.50 -1.51
N LYS A 162 -8.18 48.62 -0.33
CA LYS A 162 -9.57 48.18 -0.05
C LYS A 162 -10.39 49.28 0.65
N ALA A 163 -11.49 49.71 0.03
CA ALA A 163 -12.53 50.65 0.50
C ALA A 163 -13.68 50.63 -0.54
N ALA A 164 -14.96 50.93 -0.31
CA ALA A 164 -15.88 50.98 0.86
C ALA A 164 -17.33 50.87 0.27
N ASP A 165 -18.50 51.16 0.85
CA ASP A 165 -19.01 51.71 2.13
C ASP A 165 -20.52 51.31 2.26
N LYS A 166 -21.15 51.56 3.43
CA LYS A 166 -22.63 51.60 3.69
C LYS A 166 -23.38 50.24 3.79
N ALA A 167 -24.52 50.14 4.48
CA ALA A 167 -25.36 51.18 5.10
C ALA A 167 -25.87 50.82 6.52
N LYS A 168 -26.25 51.83 7.33
CA LYS A 168 -26.92 51.67 8.64
C LYS A 168 -27.92 52.80 8.92
N LYS A 169 -29.23 52.47 8.93
CA LYS A 169 -30.40 53.15 9.56
C LYS A 169 -31.67 52.41 9.07
N GLY A 170 -32.76 52.25 9.84
CA GLY A 170 -32.97 52.52 11.27
C GLY A 170 -34.47 52.69 11.61
N THR A 171 -34.95 51.97 12.64
CA THR A 171 -36.17 52.21 13.45
C THR A 171 -37.55 52.41 12.76
N ALA A 172 -38.48 51.49 12.99
CA ALA A 172 -39.88 51.79 13.37
C ALA A 172 -40.61 50.50 13.84
N SER A 173 -41.51 50.65 14.82
CA SER A 173 -42.45 49.65 15.40
C SER A 173 -41.86 48.42 16.11
#